data_AF-T0ZD66-F1
#
_entry.id   AF-T0ZD66-F1
#
_cell.length_a   1.000
_cell.length_b   1.000
_cell.length_c   1.000
_cell.angle_alpha   90.00
_cell.angle_beta   90.00
_cell.angle_gamma   90.00
#
_symmetry.space_group_name_H-M   'P 1'
#
loop_
_entity.id
_entity.type
_entity.pdbx_description
1 polymer ?
#
loop_
_entity_poly.entity_id
_entity_poly.type
_entity_poly.pdbx_seq_one_letter_code
_entity_poly.pdbx_strand_id
1 'polypeptide(L)'
;MGIPIEGALGDRLSQTVGWMESIGYLAPGEAAQIPHQAKAPAGVSYGPLGAASSTPTAVLLFVAPKALMWVYEAYRRAWPQAPPIPVLGRPMCSIVPVLTQGTPLAISTGCAGSRVYTQMKDSELLVGLRGDAVAPFVEALRTIRAANRDVTRENERRRNSGSAPAQ
;
A
#
# COMPACT_ATOMS: atom_id res chain seq x y z
N MET A 1 -12.72 5.19 6.57
CA MET A 1 -12.10 6.49 6.95
C MET A 1 -12.47 6.97 8.36
N GLY A 2 -13.20 6.17 9.17
CA GLY A 2 -13.31 6.37 10.62
C GLY A 2 -14.16 7.57 11.06
N ILE A 3 -14.33 8.60 10.24
CA ILE A 3 -15.20 9.74 10.53
C ILE A 3 -16.65 9.31 10.30
N PRO A 4 -17.53 9.39 11.32
CA PRO A 4 -18.96 9.22 11.12
C PRO A 4 -19.47 10.29 10.14
N ILE A 5 -20.13 9.85 9.07
CA ILE A 5 -20.73 10.75 8.10
C ILE A 5 -22.25 10.67 8.30
N GLU A 6 -22.82 11.74 8.83
CA GLU A 6 -24.24 11.83 9.14
C GLU A 6 -25.02 12.55 8.03
N GLY A 7 -26.35 12.42 8.09
CA GLY A 7 -27.28 13.07 7.16
C GLY A 7 -27.21 12.54 5.73
N ALA A 8 -27.62 13.37 4.77
CA ALA A 8 -27.83 12.97 3.37
C ALA A 8 -26.59 12.36 2.69
N LEU A 9 -25.37 12.75 3.13
CA LEU A 9 -24.14 12.15 2.61
C LEU A 9 -23.95 10.72 3.14
N GLY A 10 -24.19 10.49 4.43
CA GLY A 10 -24.14 9.16 5.05
C GLY A 10 -25.13 8.19 4.40
N ASP A 11 -26.35 8.67 4.17
CA ASP A 11 -27.41 7.89 3.50
C ASP A 11 -27.00 7.50 2.08
N ARG A 12 -26.47 8.45 1.29
CA ARG A 12 -25.99 8.19 -0.07
C ARG A 12 -24.85 7.17 -0.10
N LEU A 13 -23.90 7.26 0.84
CA LEU A 13 -22.78 6.31 0.92
C LEU A 13 -23.28 4.91 1.28
N SER A 14 -24.22 4.80 2.23
CA SER A 14 -24.86 3.53 2.59
C SER A 14 -25.65 2.93 1.43
N GLN A 15 -26.42 3.74 0.70
CA GLN A 15 -27.12 3.32 -0.51
C GLN A 15 -26.15 2.84 -1.60
N THR A 16 -25.00 3.50 -1.74
CA THR A 16 -23.97 3.09 -2.71
C THR A 16 -23.41 1.70 -2.36
N VAL A 17 -23.17 1.41 -1.09
CA VAL A 17 -22.71 0.09 -0.63
C VAL A 17 -23.79 -0.97 -0.87
N GLY A 18 -25.06 -0.67 -0.55
CA GLY A 18 -26.18 -1.59 -0.82
C GLY A 18 -26.37 -1.87 -2.32
N TRP A 19 -26.17 -0.86 -3.17
CA TRP A 19 -26.15 -1.03 -4.63
C TRP A 19 -24.98 -1.90 -5.10
N MET A 20 -23.79 -1.73 -4.51
CA MET A 20 -22.65 -2.59 -4.81
C MET A 20 -22.93 -4.07 -4.46
N GLU A 21 -23.61 -4.35 -3.36
CA GLU A 21 -24.06 -5.71 -3.03
C GLU A 21 -25.12 -6.21 -4.03
N SER A 22 -26.10 -5.38 -4.40
CA SER A 22 -27.20 -5.81 -5.28
C SER A 22 -26.76 -6.16 -6.70
N ILE A 23 -25.67 -5.56 -7.19
CA ILE A 23 -25.07 -5.89 -8.50
C ILE A 23 -23.98 -6.97 -8.41
N GLY A 24 -23.71 -7.52 -7.22
CA GLY A 24 -22.70 -8.55 -6.99
C GLY A 24 -21.25 -8.04 -7.00
N TYR A 25 -21.03 -6.72 -6.87
CA TYR A 25 -19.68 -6.18 -6.67
C TYR A 25 -19.12 -6.56 -5.29
N LEU A 26 -19.99 -6.59 -4.28
CA LEU A 26 -19.74 -7.10 -2.93
C LEU A 26 -20.59 -8.34 -2.67
N ALA A 27 -20.05 -9.32 -1.94
CA ALA A 27 -20.88 -10.38 -1.39
C ALA A 27 -21.76 -9.83 -0.26
N PRO A 28 -22.94 -10.44 0.01
CA PRO A 28 -23.79 -10.02 1.13
C PRO A 28 -23.02 -9.97 2.46
N GLY A 29 -23.00 -8.81 3.11
CA GLY A 29 -22.32 -8.62 4.40
C GLY A 29 -20.80 -8.47 4.34
N GLU A 30 -20.20 -8.50 3.14
CA GLU A 30 -18.75 -8.30 2.95
C GLU A 30 -18.31 -6.93 3.48
N ALA A 31 -19.13 -5.90 3.28
CA ALA A 31 -18.81 -4.53 3.68
C ALA A 31 -18.50 -4.40 5.18
N ALA A 32 -19.18 -5.17 6.02
CA ALA A 32 -18.98 -5.17 7.47
C ALA A 32 -17.62 -5.77 7.90
N GLN A 33 -16.99 -6.57 7.06
CA GLN A 33 -15.70 -7.21 7.32
C GLN A 33 -14.50 -6.36 6.87
N ILE A 34 -14.76 -5.25 6.17
CA ILE A 34 -13.70 -4.37 5.67
C ILE A 34 -12.99 -3.71 6.87
N PRO A 35 -11.63 -3.76 6.92
CA PRO A 35 -10.89 -3.10 7.99
C PRO A 35 -11.22 -1.62 8.08
N HIS A 36 -11.54 -1.16 9.29
CA HIS A 36 -11.89 0.22 9.60
C HIS A 36 -10.99 0.76 10.72
N GLN A 37 -10.93 2.09 10.81
CA GLN A 37 -10.18 2.74 11.89
C GLN A 37 -10.84 2.42 13.22
N ALA A 38 -10.06 1.93 14.19
CA ALA A 38 -10.57 1.62 15.53
C ALA A 38 -11.05 2.87 16.27
N LYS A 39 -10.47 4.03 15.95
CA LYS A 39 -10.85 5.34 16.50
C LYS A 39 -11.14 6.31 15.37
N ALA A 40 -12.26 7.01 15.46
CA ALA A 40 -12.60 8.10 14.55
C ALA A 40 -11.57 9.23 14.68
N PRO A 41 -10.93 9.68 13.59
CA PRO A 41 -10.11 10.88 13.63
C PRO A 41 -10.99 12.13 13.69
N ALA A 42 -10.49 13.21 14.31
CA ALA A 42 -11.20 14.50 14.33
C ALA A 42 -11.18 15.21 12.96
N GLY A 43 -10.27 14.81 12.07
CA GLY A 43 -10.13 15.33 10.72
C GLY A 43 -9.06 14.57 9.95
N VAL A 44 -8.94 14.85 8.65
CA VAL A 44 -7.92 14.24 7.79
C VAL A 44 -7.18 15.33 7.03
N SER A 45 -5.85 15.30 7.12
CA SER A 45 -4.96 16.16 6.34
C SER A 45 -4.14 15.32 5.37
N TYR A 46 -4.03 15.79 4.12
CA TYR A 46 -3.17 15.21 3.11
C TYR A 46 -2.14 16.22 2.67
N GLY A 47 -0.92 15.75 2.39
CA GLY A 47 0.14 16.59 1.86
C GLY A 47 1.36 15.77 1.45
N PRO A 48 2.28 16.37 0.70
CA PRO A 48 3.57 15.75 0.41
C PRO A 48 4.32 15.40 1.70
N LEU A 49 4.97 14.24 1.75
CA LEU A 49 5.69 13.79 2.94
C LEU A 49 6.74 14.82 3.42
N GLY A 50 7.42 15.50 2.50
CA GLY A 50 8.42 16.52 2.83
C GLY A 50 7.85 17.80 3.46
N ALA A 51 6.53 18.00 3.41
CA ALA A 51 5.84 19.14 4.02
C ALA A 51 5.10 18.76 5.32
N ALA A 52 5.22 17.52 5.78
CA ALA A 52 4.56 17.07 7.00
C ALA A 52 5.20 17.73 8.24
N SER A 53 4.37 18.36 9.09
CA SER A 53 4.80 19.00 10.35
C SER A 53 4.97 18.01 11.51
N SER A 54 4.51 16.77 11.35
CA SER A 54 4.59 15.69 12.32
C SER A 54 4.62 14.34 11.61
N THR A 55 4.93 13.26 12.34
CA THR A 55 4.83 11.90 11.80
C THR A 55 3.41 11.62 11.29
N PRO A 56 3.21 11.36 9.97
CA PRO A 56 1.89 11.08 9.44
C PRO A 56 1.39 9.72 9.92
N THR A 57 0.08 9.47 9.91
CA THR A 57 -0.46 8.13 10.21
C THR A 57 0.03 7.09 9.21
N ALA A 58 0.02 7.45 7.93
CA ALA A 58 0.49 6.63 6.84
C ALA A 58 1.05 7.49 5.70
N VAL A 59 1.96 6.90 4.94
CA VAL A 59 2.47 7.44 3.66
C VAL A 59 2.00 6.51 2.55
N LEU A 60 1.49 7.10 1.48
CA LEU A 60 1.00 6.38 0.32
C LEU A 60 1.91 6.66 -0.88
N LEU A 61 2.41 5.61 -1.52
CA LEU A 61 3.31 5.67 -2.66
C LEU A 61 2.66 4.97 -3.86
N PHE A 62 2.45 5.69 -4.95
CA PHE A 62 2.09 5.09 -6.23
C PHE A 62 3.38 4.67 -6.94
N VAL A 63 3.53 3.38 -7.23
CA VAL A 63 4.77 2.80 -7.75
C VAL A 63 4.49 1.87 -8.92
N ALA A 64 5.45 1.75 -9.84
CA ALA A 64 5.40 0.71 -10.86
C ALA A 64 5.56 -0.69 -10.24
N PRO A 65 4.94 -1.75 -10.79
CA PRO A 65 5.07 -3.13 -10.29
C PRO A 65 6.50 -3.60 -10.06
N LYS A 66 7.45 -3.21 -10.92
CA LYS A 66 8.87 -3.55 -10.76
C LYS A 66 9.46 -3.07 -9.43
N ALA A 67 8.99 -1.94 -8.90
CA ALA A 67 9.47 -1.41 -7.63
C ALA A 67 9.12 -2.32 -6.45
N LEU A 68 8.13 -3.22 -6.58
CA LEU A 68 7.77 -4.14 -5.51
C LEU A 68 8.91 -5.08 -5.12
N MET A 69 9.79 -5.44 -6.04
CA MET A 69 10.99 -6.24 -5.72
C MET A 69 11.82 -5.53 -4.64
N TRP A 70 12.14 -4.25 -4.83
CA TRP A 70 12.87 -3.46 -3.84
C TRP A 70 12.07 -3.25 -2.56
N VAL A 71 10.76 -3.06 -2.66
CA VAL A 71 9.87 -2.91 -1.48
C VAL A 71 9.91 -4.17 -0.62
N TYR A 72 9.77 -5.35 -1.23
CA TYR A 72 9.81 -6.64 -0.52
C TYR A 72 11.16 -6.87 0.15
N GLU A 73 12.25 -6.67 -0.56
CA GLU A 73 13.60 -6.85 -0.02
C GLU A 73 13.90 -5.84 1.10
N ALA A 74 13.50 -4.57 0.94
CA ALA A 74 13.65 -3.54 1.97
C ALA A 74 12.81 -3.86 3.20
N TYR A 75 11.56 -4.32 3.02
CA TYR A 75 10.69 -4.76 4.11
C TYR A 75 11.32 -5.92 4.90
N ARG A 76 11.84 -6.95 4.20
CA ARG A 76 12.49 -8.08 4.87
C ARG A 76 13.72 -7.67 5.66
N ARG A 77 14.49 -6.72 5.13
CA ARG A 77 15.68 -6.19 5.80
C ARG A 77 15.32 -5.33 7.02
N ALA A 78 14.34 -4.44 6.89
CA ALA A 78 13.91 -3.57 7.97
C ALA A 78 13.21 -4.34 9.09
N TRP A 79 12.46 -5.39 8.76
CA TRP A 79 11.71 -6.19 9.72
C TRP A 79 11.84 -7.71 9.48
N PRO A 80 12.98 -8.32 9.88
CA PRO A 80 13.26 -9.75 9.67
C PRO A 80 12.31 -10.73 10.36
N GLN A 81 11.46 -10.27 11.29
CA GLN A 81 10.47 -11.10 11.99
C GLN A 81 9.03 -10.66 11.71
N ALA A 82 8.80 -9.64 10.88
CA ALA A 82 7.45 -9.18 10.55
C ALA A 82 6.73 -10.22 9.64
N PRO A 83 5.39 -10.29 9.72
CA PRO A 83 4.59 -11.19 8.88
C PRO A 83 4.74 -10.86 7.38
N PRO A 84 4.21 -11.71 6.48
CA PRO A 84 4.12 -11.38 5.06
C PRO A 84 3.43 -10.03 4.82
N ILE A 85 3.88 -9.29 3.81
CA ILE A 85 3.27 -8.01 3.43
C ILE A 85 1.82 -8.27 2.98
N PRO A 86 0.81 -7.65 3.62
CA PRO A 86 -0.56 -7.78 3.15
C PRO A 86 -0.73 -7.16 1.76
N VAL A 87 -1.40 -7.89 0.86
CA VAL A 87 -1.74 -7.42 -0.50
C VAL A 87 -3.26 -7.34 -0.62
N LEU A 88 -3.75 -6.12 -0.86
CA LEU A 88 -5.17 -5.79 -0.91
C LEU A 88 -5.64 -5.64 -2.36
N GLY A 89 -6.43 -6.62 -2.83
CA GLY A 89 -7.13 -6.52 -4.11
C GLY A 89 -8.25 -5.47 -4.05
N ARG A 90 -9.07 -5.55 -3.00
CA ARG A 90 -10.06 -4.54 -2.62
C ARG A 90 -10.31 -4.54 -1.11
N PRO A 91 -10.84 -3.44 -0.56
CA PRO A 91 -10.81 -2.10 -1.15
C PRO A 91 -9.47 -1.41 -0.89
N MET A 92 -9.03 -0.51 -1.77
CA MET A 92 -7.78 0.26 -1.53
C MET A 92 -7.89 1.16 -0.29
N CYS A 93 -9.10 1.64 0.02
CA CYS A 93 -9.34 2.54 1.15
C CYS A 93 -9.12 1.89 2.52
N SER A 94 -9.01 0.56 2.63
CA SER A 94 -8.69 -0.13 3.88
C SER A 94 -7.18 -0.16 4.17
N ILE A 95 -6.33 0.32 3.27
CA ILE A 95 -4.87 0.28 3.44
C ILE A 95 -4.41 1.00 4.71
N VAL A 96 -5.01 2.16 5.04
CA VAL A 96 -4.65 2.92 6.25
C VAL A 96 -5.08 2.17 7.53
N PRO A 97 -6.33 1.69 7.67
CA PRO A 97 -6.71 0.78 8.75
C PRO A 97 -5.75 -0.40 8.93
N VAL A 98 -5.41 -1.10 7.85
CA VAL A 98 -4.51 -2.27 7.87
C VAL A 98 -3.14 -1.90 8.45
N LEU A 99 -2.57 -0.76 8.06
CA LEU A 99 -1.29 -0.28 8.62
C LEU A 99 -1.41 0.03 10.11
N THR A 100 -2.43 0.77 10.50
CA THR A 100 -2.64 1.18 11.90
C THR A 100 -2.96 0.01 12.83
N GLN A 101 -3.40 -1.12 12.29
CA GLN A 101 -3.75 -2.32 13.07
C GLN A 101 -2.59 -3.29 13.29
N GLY A 102 -1.42 -3.09 12.67
CA GLY A 102 -0.23 -3.84 13.11
C GLY A 102 0.88 -4.05 12.11
N THR A 103 0.68 -3.79 10.82
CA THR A 103 1.75 -3.96 9.82
C THR A 103 2.47 -2.63 9.53
N PRO A 104 3.81 -2.62 9.37
CA PRO A 104 4.53 -1.41 8.96
C PRO A 104 4.32 -1.06 7.48
N LEU A 105 3.90 -2.02 6.65
CA LEU A 105 3.73 -1.86 5.20
C LEU A 105 2.58 -2.73 4.67
N ALA A 106 1.83 -2.21 3.70
CA ALA A 106 0.83 -2.96 2.93
C ALA A 106 0.85 -2.53 1.46
N ILE A 107 0.36 -3.40 0.56
CA ILE A 107 0.26 -3.13 -0.88
C ILE A 107 -1.21 -3.17 -1.28
N SER A 108 -1.63 -2.35 -2.23
CA SER A 108 -2.94 -2.48 -2.88
C SER A 108 -2.82 -2.37 -4.39
N THR A 109 -3.63 -3.18 -5.09
CA THR A 109 -3.76 -3.13 -6.55
C THR A 109 -4.71 -2.04 -7.03
N GLY A 110 -5.40 -1.35 -6.14
CA GLY A 110 -6.46 -0.40 -6.50
C GLY A 110 -7.74 -1.11 -6.92
N CYS A 111 -8.87 -0.77 -6.30
CA CYS A 111 -10.19 -1.21 -6.73
C CYS A 111 -10.76 -0.25 -7.79
N ALA A 112 -11.82 -0.67 -8.48
CA ALA A 112 -12.45 0.14 -9.54
C ALA A 112 -12.74 1.58 -9.09
N GLY A 113 -13.36 1.75 -7.91
CA GLY A 113 -13.64 3.09 -7.37
C GLY A 113 -12.37 3.86 -7.06
N SER A 114 -11.35 3.24 -6.44
CA SER A 114 -10.15 3.98 -6.07
C SER A 114 -9.37 4.47 -7.30
N ARG A 115 -9.33 3.69 -8.37
CA ARG A 115 -8.68 4.08 -9.63
C ARG A 115 -9.31 5.33 -10.24
N VAL A 116 -10.64 5.46 -10.17
CA VAL A 116 -11.36 6.66 -10.60
C VAL A 116 -10.97 7.87 -9.74
N TYR A 117 -11.03 7.75 -8.42
CA TYR A 117 -10.82 8.91 -7.53
C TYR A 117 -9.36 9.33 -7.36
N THR A 118 -8.40 8.43 -7.51
CA THR A 118 -6.97 8.75 -7.39
C THR A 118 -6.27 8.88 -8.72
N GLN A 119 -6.97 8.64 -9.85
CA GLN A 119 -6.39 8.62 -11.19
C GLN A 119 -5.15 7.72 -11.32
N MET A 120 -5.17 6.61 -10.56
CA MET A 120 -4.09 5.63 -10.53
C MET A 120 -4.00 4.89 -11.86
N LYS A 121 -2.80 4.83 -12.44
CA LYS A 121 -2.58 4.20 -13.75
C LYS A 121 -2.66 2.67 -13.66
N ASP A 122 -2.90 2.02 -14.79
CA ASP A 122 -2.90 0.55 -14.88
C ASP A 122 -1.51 -0.05 -14.59
N SER A 123 -0.46 0.72 -14.86
CA SER A 123 0.93 0.38 -14.57
C SER A 123 1.39 0.79 -13.16
N GLU A 124 0.46 1.13 -12.26
CA GLU A 124 0.76 1.52 -10.88
C GLU A 124 0.13 0.55 -9.87
N LEU A 125 0.79 0.44 -8.72
CA LEU A 125 0.35 -0.18 -7.49
C LEU A 125 0.49 0.84 -6.34
N LEU A 126 -0.31 0.69 -5.30
CA LEU A 126 -0.19 1.51 -4.10
C LEU A 126 0.62 0.76 -3.04
N VAL A 127 1.67 1.38 -2.53
CA VAL A 127 2.39 0.94 -1.32
C VAL A 127 2.03 1.90 -0.19
N GLY A 128 1.45 1.36 0.88
CA GLY A 128 1.22 2.07 2.13
C GLY A 128 2.31 1.76 3.13
N LEU A 129 2.84 2.79 3.79
CA LEU A 129 3.80 2.69 4.90
C LEU A 129 3.18 3.35 6.13
N ARG A 130 3.34 2.73 7.30
CA ARG A 130 3.01 3.40 8.57
C ARG A 130 4.02 4.52 8.80
N GLY A 131 3.61 5.66 9.37
CA GLY A 131 4.49 6.83 9.44
C GLY A 131 5.80 6.60 10.20
N ASP A 132 5.73 5.88 11.32
CA ASP A 132 6.90 5.45 12.11
C ASP A 132 7.81 4.46 11.35
N ALA A 133 7.29 3.77 10.35
CA ALA A 133 7.99 2.78 9.54
C ALA A 133 8.76 3.40 8.36
N VAL A 134 8.57 4.69 8.07
CA VAL A 134 9.21 5.35 6.92
C VAL A 134 10.73 5.36 7.04
N ALA A 135 11.28 5.80 8.17
CA ALA A 135 12.72 5.90 8.37
C ALA A 135 13.45 4.53 8.24
N PRO A 136 13.06 3.46 8.97
CA PRO A 136 13.70 2.16 8.82
C PRO A 136 13.53 1.57 7.42
N PHE A 137 12.38 1.79 6.77
CA PHE A 137 12.17 1.36 5.38
C PHE A 137 13.13 2.05 4.42
N VAL A 138 13.28 3.37 4.51
CA VAL A 138 14.17 4.16 3.64
C VAL A 138 15.63 3.70 3.80
N GLU A 139 16.07 3.43 5.02
CA GLU A 139 17.43 2.95 5.27
C GLU A 139 17.67 1.56 4.67
N ALA A 140 16.72 0.64 4.87
CA ALA A 140 16.76 -0.67 4.23
C ALA A 140 16.74 -0.56 2.69
N LEU A 141 15.87 0.29 2.14
CA LEU A 141 15.72 0.51 0.70
C LEU A 141 16.99 1.05 0.05
N ARG A 142 17.71 1.98 0.71
CA ARG A 142 19.01 2.48 0.22
C ARG A 142 20.01 1.34 0.07
N THR A 143 20.12 0.48 1.08
CA THR A 143 21.02 -0.68 1.04
C THR A 143 20.63 -1.64 -0.08
N ILE A 144 19.34 -2.02 -0.13
CA ILE A 144 18.81 -2.97 -1.10
C ILE A 144 18.97 -2.46 -2.53
N ARG A 145 18.73 -1.17 -2.79
CA ARG A 145 18.91 -0.57 -4.11
C ARG A 145 20.38 -0.62 -4.55
N ALA A 146 21.32 -0.35 -3.63
CA ALA A 146 22.74 -0.45 -3.93
C ALA A 146 23.15 -1.89 -4.26
N ALA A 147 22.73 -2.86 -3.45
CA ALA A 147 23.00 -4.27 -3.69
C ALA A 147 22.41 -4.76 -5.03
N ASN A 148 21.16 -4.39 -5.33
CA ASN A 148 20.51 -4.76 -6.59
C ASN A 148 21.24 -4.21 -7.82
N ARG A 149 21.77 -3.00 -7.75
CA ARG A 149 22.57 -2.43 -8.83
C ARG A 149 23.80 -3.30 -9.12
N ASP A 150 24.50 -3.74 -8.07
CA ASP A 150 25.75 -4.49 -8.23
C ASP A 150 25.48 -5.93 -8.68
N VAL A 151 24.43 -6.58 -8.15
CA VAL A 151 23.95 -7.89 -8.63
C VAL A 151 23.50 -7.82 -10.10
N THR A 152 22.74 -6.79 -10.47
CA THR A 152 22.29 -6.60 -11.86
C THR A 152 23.48 -6.47 -12.80
N ARG A 153 24.47 -5.63 -12.46
CA ARG A 153 25.69 -5.44 -13.26
C ARG A 153 26.45 -6.75 -13.45
N GLU A 154 26.63 -7.53 -12.39
CA GLU A 154 27.34 -8.81 -12.47
C GLU A 154 26.57 -9.83 -13.32
N ASN A 155 25.24 -9.89 -13.18
CA ASN A 155 24.40 -10.78 -14.00
C ASN A 155 24.41 -10.38 -15.48
N GLU A 156 24.36 -9.09 -15.79
CA GLU A 156 24.50 -8.58 -17.16
C GLU A 156 25.86 -8.94 -17.75
N ARG A 157 26.95 -8.78 -16.96
CA ARG A 157 28.30 -9.17 -17.38
C ARG A 157 28.37 -10.65 -17.73
N ARG A 158 27.88 -11.54 -16.85
CA ARG A 158 27.86 -13.00 -17.06
C ARG A 158 27.05 -13.40 -18.28
N ARG A 159 25.85 -12.82 -18.43
CA ARG A 159 24.97 -13.06 -19.58
C ARG A 159 25.66 -12.68 -20.89
N ASN A 160 26.36 -11.55 -20.91
CA ASN A 160 27.04 -11.07 -22.11
C ASN A 160 28.34 -11.85 -22.42
N SER A 161 29.01 -12.43 -21.41
CA SER A 161 30.22 -13.24 -21.60
C SER A 161 29.96 -14.73 -21.87
N GLY A 162 28.70 -15.16 -21.96
CA GLY A 162 28.32 -16.57 -22.20
C GLY A 162 28.64 -17.52 -21.05
N SER A 163 29.13 -17.00 -19.91
CA SER A 163 29.45 -17.77 -18.71
C SER A 163 28.25 -17.78 -17.76
N ALA A 164 27.16 -18.40 -18.22
CA ALA A 164 26.07 -18.75 -17.33
C ALA A 164 26.62 -19.69 -16.23
N PRO A 165 26.24 -19.50 -14.95
CA PRO A 165 26.66 -20.41 -13.90
C PRO A 165 26.17 -21.82 -14.24
N ALA A 166 27.05 -22.81 -14.07
CA ALA A 166 26.64 -24.20 -14.04
C ALA A 166 25.56 -24.34 -12.95
N GLN A 167 24.39 -24.84 -13.33
CA GLN A 167 23.27 -25.13 -12.43
C GLN A 167 23.68 -26.22 -11.44
#